data_AF-A0A1A7PZD8-F1
#
_entry.id   AF-A0A1A7PZD8-F1
#
_cell.length_a   1.000
_cell.length_b   1.000
_cell.length_c   1.000
_cell.angle_alpha   90.00
_cell.angle_beta   90.00
_cell.angle_gamma   90.00
#
_symmetry.space_group_name_H-M   'P 1'
#
loop_
_entity.id
_entity.type
_entity.pdbx_description
1 polymer ?
#
loop_
_entity_poly.entity_id
_entity_poly.type
_entity_poly.pdbx_seq_one_letter_code
_entity_poly.pdbx_strand_id
1 'polypeptide(L)' 'MQVSIHHQVLSECSKPSFISDLQKKALNSWLSSNQIEPVRFLGQTSNYEGYKTYHFFEVSPHQTLKNVLVVRG' A
#
# COMPACT_ATOMS: atom_id res chain seq x y z
N MET A 1 19.12 1.79 2.38
CA MET A 1 18.62 1.51 1.01
C MET A 1 17.32 2.27 0.84
N GLN A 2 17.21 3.15 -0.16
CA GLN A 2 16.01 3.97 -0.37
C GLN A 2 15.04 3.20 -1.28
N VAL A 3 13.80 3.01 -0.85
CA VAL A 3 12.74 2.35 -1.61
C VAL A 3 11.66 3.39 -1.91
N SER A 4 11.28 3.51 -3.19
CA SER A 4 10.17 4.35 -3.62
C SER A 4 8.88 3.53 -3.70
N ILE A 5 7.74 4.10 -3.35
CA ILE A 5 6.45 3.40 -3.36
C ILE A 5 5.47 4.15 -4.26
N HIS A 6 5.09 3.53 -5.36
CA HIS A 6 4.01 3.98 -6.22
C HIS A 6 2.70 3.33 -5.78
N HIS A 7 1.59 4.04 -5.89
CA HIS A 7 0.29 3.51 -5.49
C HIS A 7 -0.76 3.80 -6.55
N GLN A 8 -1.63 2.82 -6.78
CA GLN A 8 -2.85 2.96 -7.57
C GLN A 8 -3.99 2.44 -6.70
N VAL A 9 -4.80 3.36 -6.18
CA VAL A 9 -5.86 3.06 -5.21
C VAL A 9 -7.15 3.80 -5.58
N LEU A 10 -8.28 3.33 -5.07
CA LEU A 10 -9.58 3.97 -5.18
C LEU A 10 -9.53 5.43 -4.68
N SER A 11 -10.39 6.31 -5.23
CA SER A 11 -10.43 7.75 -4.87
C SER A 11 -10.69 7.99 -3.38
N GLU A 12 -11.49 7.14 -2.74
CA GLU A 12 -11.74 7.20 -1.30
C GLU A 12 -10.49 6.93 -0.43
N CYS A 13 -9.50 6.25 -1.01
CA CYS A 13 -8.19 5.99 -0.43
C CYS A 13 -7.14 7.06 -0.77
N SER A 14 -7.48 8.13 -1.51
CA SER A 14 -6.49 9.12 -1.95
C SER A 14 -6.20 10.22 -0.91
N LYS A 15 -6.77 10.13 0.30
CA LYS A 15 -6.51 11.09 1.39
C LYS A 15 -5.02 11.03 1.77
N PRO A 16 -4.30 12.17 1.86
CA PRO A 16 -2.86 12.16 2.11
C PRO A 16 -2.43 11.43 3.40
N SER A 17 -3.22 11.57 4.47
CA SER A 17 -2.98 10.86 5.74
C SER A 17 -3.03 9.34 5.56
N PHE A 18 -4.01 8.84 4.81
CA PHE A 18 -4.13 7.42 4.51
C PHE A 18 -3.01 6.94 3.58
N ILE A 19 -2.63 7.72 2.56
CA ILE A 19 -1.53 7.35 1.65
C ILE A 19 -0.21 7.16 2.41
N SER A 20 0.11 8.04 3.36
CA SER A 20 1.29 7.87 4.22
C SER A 20 1.25 6.56 5.01
N ASP A 21 0.11 6.25 5.62
CA ASP A 21 -0.05 5.01 6.40
C ASP A 21 -0.05 3.76 5.52
N LEU A 22 -0.65 3.86 4.32
CA LEU A 22 -0.65 2.82 3.30
C LEU A 22 0.79 2.48 2.87
N GLN A 23 1.59 3.49 2.56
CA GLN A 23 2.99 3.31 2.16
C GLN A 23 3.82 2.67 3.28
N LYS A 24 3.64 3.09 4.54
CA LYS A 24 4.32 2.47 5.70
C LYS A 24 3.91 1.02 5.89
N LYS A 25 2.61 0.72 5.83
CA LYS A 25 2.11 -0.67 5.93
C LYS A 25 2.63 -1.53 4.79
N ALA A 26 2.56 -1.04 3.55
CA ALA A 26 3.07 -1.76 2.39
C ALA A 26 4.57 -2.09 2.54
N LEU A 27 5.37 -1.13 2.98
CA LEU A 27 6.80 -1.36 3.22
C LEU A 27 7.02 -2.41 4.30
N ASN A 28 6.32 -2.31 5.44
CA ASN A 28 6.44 -3.27 6.53
C ASN A 28 6.01 -4.68 6.09
N SER A 29 4.87 -4.80 5.41
CA SER A 29 4.37 -6.07 4.88
C SER A 29 5.35 -6.69 3.88
N TRP A 30 5.95 -5.88 3.00
CA TRP A 30 6.99 -6.35 2.07
C TRP A 30 8.23 -6.85 2.80
N LEU A 31 8.77 -6.05 3.74
CA LEU A 31 9.98 -6.38 4.49
C LEU A 31 9.82 -7.60 5.40
N SER A 32 8.61 -7.85 5.91
CA SER A 32 8.30 -9.04 6.71
C SER A 32 7.98 -10.30 5.89
N SER A 33 7.97 -10.19 4.56
CA SER A 33 7.71 -11.32 3.66
C SER A 33 9.01 -11.93 3.10
N ASN A 34 8.86 -13.01 2.35
CA ASN A 34 9.97 -13.61 1.60
C ASN A 34 10.40 -12.79 0.37
N GLN A 35 9.69 -11.69 0.04
CA GLN A 35 10.02 -10.76 -1.06
C GLN A 35 10.06 -11.41 -2.45
N ILE A 36 9.41 -12.57 -2.62
CA ILE A 36 9.31 -13.31 -3.89
C ILE A 36 7.96 -13.09 -4.55
N GLU A 37 6.90 -13.05 -3.74
CA GLU A 37 5.52 -12.96 -4.20
C GLU A 37 4.86 -11.65 -3.76
N PRO A 38 3.79 -11.21 -4.46
CA PRO A 38 2.97 -10.10 -3.99
C PRO A 38 2.43 -10.36 -2.58
N VAL A 39 2.49 -9.34 -1.72
CA VAL A 39 2.02 -9.44 -0.34
C VAL A 39 0.71 -8.71 -0.21
N ARG A 40 -0.32 -9.42 0.27
CA ARG A 40 -1.62 -8.83 0.56
C ARG A 40 -1.69 -8.33 2.00
N PHE A 41 -2.21 -7.12 2.21
CA PHE A 41 -2.42 -6.55 3.54
C PHE A 41 -3.72 -5.75 3.61
N LEU A 42 -4.21 -5.55 4.84
CA LEU A 42 -5.46 -4.82 5.08
C LEU A 42 -5.19 -3.35 5.42
N GLY A 43 -5.76 -2.45 4.64
CA GLY A 43 -5.84 -1.02 4.94
C GLY A 43 -7.22 -0.65 5.43
N GLN A 44 -7.29 0.41 6.23
CA GLN A 44 -8.52 0.92 6.81
C GLN A 44 -8.66 2.40 6.48
N THR A 45 -9.72 2.77 5.79
CA THR A 45 -10.12 4.15 5.52
C THR A 45 -11.27 4.55 6.44
N SER A 46 -11.58 5.85 6.47
CA SER A 46 -12.81 6.35 7.06
C SER A 46 -13.54 7.25 6.07
N ASN A 47 -14.84 7.03 5.91
CA ASN A 47 -15.70 7.93 5.14
C ASN A 47 -15.95 9.25 5.89
N TYR A 48 -16.67 10.20 5.28
CA TYR A 48 -16.95 11.52 5.87
C TYR A 48 -17.85 11.47 7.13
N GLU A 49 -18.53 10.36 7.36
CA GLU A 49 -19.39 10.12 8.51
C GLU A 49 -18.66 9.38 9.65
N GLY A 50 -17.37 9.07 9.45
CA GLY A 50 -16.54 8.38 10.45
C GLY A 50 -16.65 6.86 10.45
N TYR A 51 -17.43 6.26 9.53
CA TYR A 51 -17.48 4.82 9.36
C TYR A 51 -16.16 4.31 8.80
N LYS A 52 -15.67 3.22 9.41
CA LYS A 52 -14.43 2.54 9.03
C LYS A 52 -14.72 1.60 7.88
N THR A 53 -14.01 1.77 6.77
CA THR A 53 -14.05 0.85 5.63
C THR A 53 -12.71 0.14 5.52
N TYR A 54 -12.72 -1.13 5.17
CA TYR A 54 -11.52 -1.95 5.04
C TYR A 54 -11.33 -2.37 3.59
N HIS A 55 -10.09 -2.27 3.10
CA HIS A 55 -9.72 -2.63 1.74
C HIS A 55 -8.48 -3.52 1.77
N PHE A 56 -8.47 -4.53 0.91
CA PHE A 56 -7.28 -5.32 0.68
C PHE A 56 -6.40 -4.63 -0.34
N PHE A 57 -5.14 -4.43 0.02
CA PHE A 57 -4.10 -3.94 -0.86
C PHE A 57 -3.09 -5.04 -1.12
N GLU A 58 -2.45 -4.97 -2.26
CA GLU A 58 -1.33 -5.81 -2.65
C GLU A 58 -0.11 -4.94 -2.86
N VAL A 59 1.03 -5.33 -2.28
CA VAL A 59 2.34 -4.73 -2.56
C VAL A 59 3.20 -5.73 -3.32
N SER A 60 3.79 -5.28 -4.43
CA SER A 60 4.67 -6.08 -5.28
C SER A 60 5.83 -5.22 -5.79
N PRO A 61 6.97 -5.83 -6.18
CA PRO A 61 8.07 -5.09 -6.77
C PRO A 61 7.66 -4.58 -8.16
N HIS A 62 8.14 -3.39 -8.53
CA HIS A 62 7.94 -2.86 -9.87
C HIS A 62 8.68 -3.74 -10.89
N GLN A 63 8.01 -4.10 -11.99
CA GLN A 63 8.57 -5.04 -12.97
C GLN A 63 9.81 -4.50 -13.68
N THR A 64 9.87 -3.19 -13.92
CA THR A 64 10.95 -2.55 -14.69
C THR A 64 11.87 -1.63 -13.88
N LEU A 65 11.45 -1.15 -12.70
CA LEU A 65 12.19 -0.16 -11.93
C LEU A 65 12.77 -0.82 -10.69
N LYS A 66 14.08 -0.66 -10.49
CA LYS A 66 14.76 -1.18 -9.30
C LYS A 66 14.38 -0.35 -8.07
N ASN A 67 14.25 -1.00 -6.92
CA ASN A 67 13.93 -0.37 -5.62
C ASN A 67 12.59 0.38 -5.60
N VAL A 68 11.66 0.01 -6.47
CA VAL A 68 10.31 0.55 -6.47
C VAL A 68 9.33 -0.55 -6.09
N LEU A 69 8.45 -0.25 -5.14
CA LEU A 69 7.29 -1.07 -4.81
C LEU A 69 6.04 -0.43 -5.40
N VAL A 70 5.09 -1.26 -5.80
CA VAL A 70 3.78 -0.85 -6.30
C VAL A 70 2.73 -1.37 -5.34
N VAL A 71 1.87 -0.47 -4.87
CA VAL A 71 0.69 -0.80 -4.07
C VAL A 71 -0.56 -0.68 -4.94
N ARG A 72 -1.38 -1.73 -4.97
CA ARG A 72 -2.65 -1.78 -5.70
C ARG A 72 -3.78 -2.12 -4.74
N GLY A 73 -4.94 -1.49 -4.88
CA GLY A 73 -6.14 -1.79 -4.09
C GLY A 73 -7.41 -1.25 -4.71
#